data_AF-A0A938N433-F1
#
_entry.id   AF-A0A938N433-F1
#
_cell.length_a   1.000
_cell.length_b   1.000
_cell.length_c   1.000
_cell.angle_alpha   90.00
_cell.angle_beta   90.00
_cell.angle_gamma   90.00
#
_symmetry.space_group_name_H-M   'P 1'
#
loop_
_entity.id
_entity.type
_entity.pdbx_description
1 polymer ?
#
loop_
_entity_poly.entity_id
_entity_poly.type
_entity_poly.pdbx_seq_one_letter_code
_entity_poly.pdbx_strand_id
1 'polypeptide(L)'
;MTTMPTPAGALSVLCGPFQGLAGTHRRTARLVGLLAVLSVLSLVDLWLTLTFATSVGMLESNPVARAVMAMGCPNLLAVWKIACVGLACGFLFCARRSRWAEPAAWFCVVLLVWLTVRWTSYIGEMDQLTGLLGSAAMVGDPKWVVMGDASVLP
;
A
#
# COMPACT_ATOMS: atom_id res chain seq x y z
N MET A 1 16.53 -24.28 62.54
CA MET A 1 15.41 -24.32 61.58
C MET A 1 15.89 -23.61 60.32
N THR A 2 16.34 -24.39 59.34
CA THR A 2 17.00 -23.88 58.12
C THR A 2 16.20 -24.42 56.95
N THR A 3 15.46 -23.56 56.27
CA THR A 3 14.62 -23.94 55.12
C THR A 3 15.51 -24.14 53.89
N MET A 4 15.50 -25.34 53.32
CA MET A 4 16.15 -25.60 52.02
C MET A 4 15.35 -24.95 50.88
N PRO A 5 16.01 -24.33 49.89
CA PRO A 5 15.34 -23.82 48.70
C PRO A 5 14.89 -24.97 47.78
N THR A 6 13.63 -24.90 47.35
CA THR A 6 12.95 -25.84 46.45
C THR A 6 13.56 -25.81 45.04
N PRO A 7 13.78 -26.96 44.37
CA PRO A 7 14.44 -27.05 43.06
C PRO A 7 13.61 -26.53 41.86
N ALA A 8 12.40 -26.01 42.07
CA ALA A 8 11.49 -25.59 41.00
C ALA A 8 11.97 -24.32 40.24
N GLY A 9 12.88 -23.53 40.80
CA GLY A 9 13.38 -22.29 40.17
C GLY A 9 14.51 -22.48 39.15
N ALA A 10 15.15 -23.65 39.10
CA ALA A 10 16.34 -23.85 38.26
C ALA A 10 16.01 -24.21 36.81
N LEU A 11 14.84 -24.79 36.55
CA LEU A 11 14.44 -25.26 35.21
C LEU A 11 13.86 -24.16 34.31
N SER A 12 13.44 -23.03 34.86
CA SER A 12 12.93 -21.89 34.07
C SER A 12 14.05 -21.10 33.37
N VAL A 13 15.28 -21.15 33.87
CA VAL A 13 16.42 -20.40 33.32
C VAL A 13 17.00 -21.05 32.05
N LEU A 14 16.89 -22.37 31.91
CA LEU A 14 17.46 -23.11 30.77
C LEU A 14 16.59 -23.05 29.50
N CYS A 15 15.31 -22.67 29.61
CA CYS A 15 14.38 -22.58 28.47
C CYS A 15 14.33 -21.16 27.83
N GLY A 16 15.13 -20.21 28.33
CA GLY A 16 15.14 -18.81 27.87
C GLY A 16 15.68 -18.52 26.47
N PRO A 17 16.78 -19.15 25.98
CA PRO A 17 17.39 -18.73 24.71
C PRO A 17 16.61 -19.22 23.47
N PHE A 18 15.94 -20.37 23.55
CA PHE A 18 15.16 -20.92 22.43
C PHE A 18 13.77 -20.27 22.27
N GLN A 19 13.15 -19.81 23.37
CA GLN A 19 11.89 -19.04 23.30
C GLN A 19 12.06 -17.70 22.58
N GLY A 20 13.21 -17.03 22.74
CA GLY A 20 13.53 -15.78 22.04
C GLY A 20 13.72 -15.96 20.52
N LEU A 21 14.35 -17.07 20.11
CA LEU A 21 14.53 -17.41 18.69
C LEU A 21 13.18 -17.77 18.02
N ALA A 22 12.35 -18.60 18.67
CA ALA A 22 11.03 -18.93 18.15
C ALA A 22 10.12 -17.70 18.01
N GLY A 23 10.17 -16.77 18.97
CA GLY A 23 9.41 -15.51 18.93
C GLY A 23 9.82 -14.57 17.80
N THR A 24 11.12 -14.44 17.53
CA THR A 24 11.65 -13.59 16.45
C THR A 24 11.33 -14.14 15.06
N HIS A 25 11.37 -15.46 14.87
CA HIS A 25 10.94 -16.11 13.63
C HIS A 25 9.44 -15.90 13.35
N ARG A 26 8.58 -16.09 14.36
CA ARG A 26 7.13 -15.91 14.22
C ARG A 26 6.75 -14.46 13.90
N ARG A 27 7.43 -13.50 14.52
CA ARG A 27 7.26 -12.07 14.27
C ARG A 27 7.71 -11.67 12.87
N THR A 28 8.85 -12.21 12.43
CA THR A 28 9.35 -11.96 11.08
C THR A 28 8.40 -12.52 10.02
N ALA A 29 7.85 -13.73 10.23
CA ALA A 29 6.86 -14.33 9.33
C ALA A 29 5.58 -13.47 9.23
N ARG A 30 5.09 -12.92 10.35
CA ARG A 30 3.94 -11.99 10.35
C ARG A 30 4.22 -10.73 9.55
N LEU A 31 5.38 -10.11 9.76
CA LEU A 31 5.78 -8.92 9.02
C LEU A 31 5.89 -9.22 7.51
N VAL A 32 6.50 -10.33 7.12
CA VAL A 32 6.57 -10.76 5.71
C VAL A 32 5.17 -10.97 5.13
N GLY A 33 4.26 -11.58 5.87
CA GLY A 33 2.85 -11.70 5.48
C GLY A 33 2.18 -10.33 5.27
N LEU A 34 2.40 -9.37 6.19
CA LEU A 34 1.87 -8.00 6.05
C LEU A 34 2.46 -7.28 4.83
N LEU A 35 3.76 -7.45 4.56
CA LEU A 35 4.41 -6.90 3.36
C LEU A 35 3.86 -7.51 2.07
N ALA A 36 3.56 -8.80 2.07
CA ALA A 36 2.91 -9.45 0.93
C ALA A 36 1.51 -8.87 0.68
N VAL A 37 0.69 -8.72 1.72
CA VAL A 37 -0.64 -8.09 1.63
C VAL A 37 -0.52 -6.65 1.14
N LEU A 38 0.41 -5.87 1.70
CA LEU A 38 0.68 -4.49 1.29
C LEU A 38 1.06 -4.42 -0.20
N SER A 39 1.89 -5.33 -0.67
CA SER A 39 2.32 -5.39 -2.07
C SER A 39 1.13 -5.70 -2.99
N VAL A 40 0.29 -6.67 -2.64
CA VAL A 40 -0.92 -7.02 -3.41
C VAL A 40 -1.90 -5.85 -3.45
N LEU A 41 -2.20 -5.22 -2.31
CA LEU A 41 -3.08 -4.04 -2.27
C LEU A 41 -2.53 -2.88 -3.10
N SER A 42 -1.21 -2.67 -3.07
CA SER A 42 -0.58 -1.62 -3.88
C SER A 42 -0.64 -1.90 -5.39
N LEU A 43 -0.58 -3.18 -5.79
CA LEU A 43 -0.73 -3.57 -7.19
C LEU A 43 -2.17 -3.36 -7.68
N VAL A 44 -3.16 -3.67 -6.84
CA VAL A 44 -4.58 -3.42 -7.16
C VAL A 44 -4.83 -1.92 -7.31
N ASP A 45 -4.32 -1.10 -6.39
CA ASP A 45 -4.41 0.35 -6.46
C ASP A 45 -3.73 0.92 -7.72
N LEU A 46 -2.57 0.39 -8.11
CA LEU A 46 -1.91 0.75 -9.37
C LEU A 46 -2.76 0.36 -10.58
N TRP A 47 -3.32 -0.85 -10.60
CA TRP A 47 -4.16 -1.32 -11.70
C TRP A 47 -5.41 -0.46 -11.89
N LEU A 48 -6.10 -0.10 -10.80
CA LEU A 48 -7.24 0.80 -10.83
C LEU A 48 -6.84 2.19 -11.35
N THR A 49 -5.74 2.76 -10.84
CA THR A 49 -5.23 4.06 -11.29
C THR A 49 -4.94 4.06 -12.79
N LEU A 50 -4.25 3.04 -13.29
CA LEU A 50 -3.93 2.93 -14.72
C LEU A 50 -5.20 2.78 -15.55
N THR A 51 -6.11 1.89 -15.15
CA THR A 51 -7.37 1.66 -15.86
C THR A 51 -8.15 2.96 -16.01
N PHE A 52 -8.34 3.71 -14.91
CA PHE A 52 -9.08 4.97 -14.96
C PHE A 52 -8.33 6.04 -15.76
N ALA A 53 -7.02 6.18 -15.57
CA ALA A 53 -6.25 7.22 -16.25
C ALA A 53 -6.09 6.98 -17.77
N THR A 54 -6.15 5.73 -18.25
CA THR A 54 -6.04 5.42 -19.69
C THR A 54 -7.36 5.24 -20.41
N SER A 55 -8.48 5.03 -19.69
CA SER A 55 -9.79 4.80 -20.32
C SER A 55 -10.69 6.03 -20.27
N VAL A 56 -11.22 6.35 -19.09
CA VAL A 56 -12.23 7.40 -18.90
C VAL A 56 -11.58 8.74 -18.56
N GLY A 57 -10.37 8.72 -17.99
CA GLY A 57 -9.79 9.86 -17.30
C GLY A 57 -10.18 9.87 -15.82
N MET A 58 -9.37 10.55 -15.01
CA MET A 58 -9.64 10.71 -13.58
C MET A 58 -9.31 12.11 -13.09
N LEU A 59 -10.00 12.50 -12.02
CA LEU A 59 -9.68 13.70 -11.28
C LEU A 59 -8.53 13.40 -10.32
N GLU A 60 -7.31 13.79 -10.70
CA GLU A 60 -6.13 13.55 -9.86
C GLU A 60 -5.89 14.74 -8.92
N SER A 61 -6.18 14.53 -7.64
CA SER A 61 -5.96 15.54 -6.60
C SER A 61 -4.48 15.65 -6.21
N ASN A 62 -3.69 14.58 -6.38
CA ASN A 62 -2.28 14.55 -6.01
C ASN A 62 -1.43 15.31 -7.05
N PRO A 63 -0.82 16.46 -6.68
CA PRO A 63 -0.05 17.27 -7.61
C PRO A 63 1.19 16.55 -8.15
N VAL A 64 1.78 15.63 -7.37
CA VAL A 64 2.94 14.85 -7.79
C VAL A 64 2.53 13.79 -8.81
N ALA A 65 1.44 13.08 -8.55
CA ALA A 65 0.93 12.10 -9.51
C ALA A 65 0.55 12.77 -10.83
N ARG A 66 -0.11 13.93 -10.77
CA ARG A 66 -0.45 14.72 -11.95
C ARG A 66 0.77 15.17 -12.75
N ALA A 67 1.85 15.59 -12.09
CA ALA A 67 3.10 15.93 -12.77
C ALA A 67 3.73 14.71 -13.46
N VAL A 68 3.65 13.52 -12.85
CA VAL A 68 4.12 12.27 -13.47
C VAL A 68 3.24 11.87 -14.66
N MET A 69 1.93 12.00 -14.53
CA MET A 69 0.98 11.69 -15.60
C MET A 69 1.05 12.68 -16.77
N ALA A 70 1.43 13.94 -16.51
CA ALA A 70 1.66 14.95 -17.56
C ALA A 70 2.79 14.58 -18.54
N MET A 71 3.66 13.64 -18.17
CA MET A 71 4.67 13.07 -19.08
C MET A 71 4.07 12.08 -20.10
N GLY A 72 2.77 11.78 -20.02
CA GLY A 72 2.03 11.00 -21.01
C GLY A 72 2.41 9.52 -21.09
N CYS A 73 3.20 9.00 -20.14
CA CYS A 73 3.72 7.64 -20.16
C CYS A 73 3.15 6.82 -18.99
N PRO A 74 2.13 5.96 -19.21
CA PRO A 74 1.55 5.11 -18.16
C PRO A 74 2.58 4.19 -17.49
N ASN A 75 3.56 3.71 -18.27
CA ASN A 75 4.66 2.88 -17.78
C ASN A 75 5.55 3.63 -16.77
N LEU A 76 5.75 4.94 -16.95
CA LEU A 76 6.56 5.75 -16.04
C LEU A 76 5.87 5.89 -14.68
N LEU A 77 4.54 6.10 -14.69
CA LEU A 77 3.73 6.12 -13.47
C LEU A 77 3.80 4.76 -12.75
N ALA A 78 3.67 3.66 -13.48
CA ALA A 78 3.76 2.31 -12.93
C ALA A 78 5.13 2.06 -12.28
N VAL A 79 6.23 2.36 -12.97
CA VAL A 79 7.59 2.21 -12.45
C VAL A 79 7.80 3.06 -11.20
N TRP A 80 7.36 4.32 -11.20
CA TRP A 80 7.48 5.21 -10.05
C TRP A 80 6.72 4.65 -8.83
N LYS A 81 5.47 4.20 -9.03
CA LYS A 81 4.64 3.64 -7.95
C LYS A 81 5.23 2.34 -7.40
N ILE A 82 5.71 1.45 -8.28
CA ILE A 82 6.40 0.20 -7.88
C ILE A 82 7.67 0.53 -7.10
N ALA A 83 8.45 1.52 -7.53
CA ALA A 83 9.65 1.95 -6.82
C ALA A 83 9.32 2.47 -5.41
N CYS A 84 8.28 3.30 -5.25
CA CYS A 84 7.83 3.78 -3.94
C CYS A 84 7.40 2.63 -3.01
N VAL A 85 6.61 1.68 -3.52
CA VAL A 85 6.16 0.50 -2.76
C VAL A 85 7.35 -0.38 -2.38
N GLY A 86 8.26 -0.62 -3.32
CA GLY A 86 9.48 -1.39 -3.09
C GLY A 86 10.37 -0.75 -2.03
N LEU A 87 10.54 0.58 -2.06
CA LEU A 87 11.27 1.31 -1.03
C LEU A 87 10.58 1.21 0.33
N ALA A 88 9.26 1.41 0.41
CA ALA A 88 8.50 1.29 1.65
C ALA A 88 8.61 -0.13 2.25
N CYS A 89 8.41 -1.17 1.44
CA CYS A 89 8.58 -2.56 1.85
C CYS A 89 10.02 -2.84 2.28
N GLY A 90 11.02 -2.33 1.55
CA GLY A 90 12.44 -2.46 1.87
C GLY A 90 12.78 -1.83 3.22
N PHE A 91 12.31 -0.61 3.49
CA PHE A 91 12.50 0.05 4.78
C PHE A 91 11.86 -0.73 5.93
N LEU A 92 10.61 -1.19 5.78
CA LEU A 92 9.93 -2.00 6.79
C LEU A 92 10.64 -3.35 7.02
N PHE A 93 11.14 -3.98 5.95
CA PHE A 93 11.89 -5.24 6.03
C PHE A 93 13.26 -5.08 6.68
N CYS A 94 13.97 -3.99 6.42
CA CYS A 94 15.22 -3.64 7.12
C CYS A 94 14.95 -3.32 8.59
N ALA A 95 13.84 -2.64 8.87
CA ALA A 95 13.39 -2.32 10.22
C ALA A 95 12.80 -3.53 10.97
N ARG A 96 12.75 -4.74 10.40
CA ARG A 96 12.09 -5.93 11.00
C ARG A 96 12.55 -6.28 12.42
N ARG A 97 13.78 -5.91 12.80
CA ARG A 97 14.32 -6.09 14.15
C ARG A 97 13.78 -5.06 15.16
N SER A 98 13.26 -3.93 14.70
CA SER A 98 12.64 -2.90 15.53
C SER A 98 11.26 -3.34 16.01
N ARG A 99 10.90 -3.01 17.25
CA ARG A 99 9.54 -3.22 17.80
C ARG A 99 8.45 -2.44 17.05
N TRP A 100 8.85 -1.38 16.34
CA TRP A 100 7.93 -0.49 15.62
C TRP A 100 7.58 -0.93 14.19
N ALA A 101 8.28 -1.90 13.61
CA ALA A 101 8.04 -2.31 12.23
C ALA A 101 6.66 -2.95 12.02
N GLU A 102 6.19 -3.74 12.98
CA GLU A 102 4.89 -4.41 12.91
C GLU A 102 3.70 -3.43 12.99
N PRO A 103 3.63 -2.49 13.96
CA PRO A 103 2.57 -1.48 13.96
C PRO A 103 2.64 -0.55 12.75
N ALA A 104 3.83 -0.20 12.25
CA ALA A 104 3.98 0.59 11.03
C ALA A 104 3.44 -0.16 9.79
N ALA A 105 3.74 -1.46 9.65
CA ALA A 105 3.21 -2.28 8.57
C ALA A 105 1.68 -2.41 8.64
N TRP A 106 1.12 -2.60 9.84
CA TRP A 106 -0.33 -2.60 10.06
C TRP A 106 -0.97 -1.27 9.66
N PHE A 107 -0.36 -0.15 10.06
CA PHE A 107 -0.84 1.18 9.68
C PHE A 107 -0.88 1.35 8.15
N CYS A 108 0.18 0.94 7.44
CA CYS A 108 0.21 0.98 5.98
C CYS A 108 -0.86 0.08 5.34
N VAL A 109 -1.09 -1.12 5.87
CA VAL A 109 -2.16 -2.02 5.40
C VAL A 109 -3.53 -1.38 5.61
N VAL A 110 -3.80 -0.82 6.79
CA VAL A 110 -5.07 -0.14 7.08
C VAL A 110 -5.28 1.05 6.14
N LEU A 111 -4.25 1.85 5.89
CA LEU A 111 -4.33 2.95 4.93
C LEU A 111 -4.68 2.46 3.52
N LEU A 112 -4.03 1.40 3.03
CA LEU A 112 -4.34 0.86 1.70
C LEU A 112 -5.73 0.24 1.61
N VAL A 113 -6.19 -0.44 2.67
CA VAL A 113 -7.56 -0.95 2.74
C VAL A 113 -8.56 0.21 2.69
N TRP A 114 -8.33 1.27 3.47
CA TRP A 114 -9.17 2.47 3.44
C TRP A 114 -9.18 3.12 2.05
N LEU A 115 -8.03 3.20 1.40
CA LEU A 115 -7.91 3.74 0.04
C LEU A 115 -8.67 2.86 -0.98
N THR A 116 -8.64 1.54 -0.81
CA THR A 116 -9.42 0.60 -1.62
C THR A 116 -10.92 0.80 -1.43
N VAL A 117 -11.38 1.05 -0.20
CA VAL A 117 -12.78 1.41 0.06
C VAL A 117 -13.12 2.76 -0.54
N ARG A 118 -12.21 3.74 -0.51
CA ARG A 118 -12.44 5.04 -1.16
C ARG A 118 -12.59 4.89 -2.67
N TRP A 119 -11.84 3.97 -3.29
CA TRP A 119 -12.00 3.63 -4.71
C TRP A 119 -13.40 3.10 -5.03
N THR A 120 -14.00 2.25 -4.18
CA THR A 120 -15.36 1.75 -4.46
C THR A 120 -16.40 2.87 -4.40
N SER A 121 -16.26 3.81 -3.46
CA SER A 121 -17.10 5.01 -3.43
C SER A 121 -16.88 5.89 -4.66
N TYR A 122 -15.62 6.11 -5.05
CA TYR A 122 -15.29 6.91 -6.23
C TYR A 122 -15.90 6.33 -7.50
N ILE A 123 -15.80 5.01 -7.71
CA ILE A 123 -16.40 4.33 -8.87
C ILE A 123 -17.92 4.53 -8.89
N GLY A 124 -18.59 4.41 -7.75
CA GLY A 124 -20.04 4.64 -7.65
C GLY A 124 -20.44 6.11 -7.90
N GLU A 125 -19.64 7.06 -7.42
CA GLU A 125 -19.83 8.50 -7.70
C GLU A 125 -19.61 8.82 -9.20
N MET A 126 -18.59 8.22 -9.82
CA MET A 126 -18.29 8.39 -11.24
C MET A 126 -19.40 7.83 -12.15
N ASP A 127 -19.98 6.68 -11.81
CA ASP A 127 -21.09 6.08 -12.59
C ASP A 127 -22.30 7.03 -12.67
N GLN A 128 -22.65 7.66 -11.55
CA GLN A 128 -23.75 8.64 -11.49
C GLN A 128 -23.41 9.96 -12.19
N LEU A 129 -22.14 10.36 -12.18
CA LEU A 129 -21.67 11.64 -12.70
C LEU A 129 -21.09 11.57 -14.11
N THR A 130 -21.03 10.39 -14.75
CA THR A 130 -20.39 10.20 -16.06
C THR A 130 -20.94 11.18 -17.11
N GLY A 131 -22.24 11.48 -17.08
CA GLY A 131 -22.85 12.48 -17.97
C GLY A 131 -22.42 13.93 -17.70
N LEU A 132 -22.14 14.30 -16.44
CA LEU A 132 -21.66 15.63 -16.04
C LEU A 132 -20.12 15.76 -16.11
N LEU A 133 -19.39 14.66 -15.96
CA LEU A 133 -17.93 14.64 -16.07
C LEU A 133 -17.49 14.70 -17.54
N GLY A 134 -18.28 14.13 -18.45
CA GLY A 134 -18.08 14.34 -19.88
C GLY A 134 -18.10 15.83 -20.25
N SER A 135 -18.97 16.64 -19.63
CA SER A 135 -18.96 18.09 -19.83
C SER A 135 -17.81 18.77 -19.08
N ALA A 136 -17.41 18.32 -17.89
CA ALA A 136 -16.22 18.85 -17.18
C ALA A 136 -14.91 18.59 -17.94
N ALA A 137 -14.75 17.42 -18.58
CA ALA A 137 -13.64 17.12 -19.48
C ALA A 137 -13.63 18.06 -20.69
N MET A 138 -14.80 18.40 -21.23
CA MET A 138 -14.95 19.39 -22.31
C MET A 138 -14.67 20.83 -21.87
N VAL A 139 -14.86 21.14 -20.58
CA VAL A 139 -14.57 22.47 -19.99
C VAL A 139 -13.08 22.63 -19.65
N GLY A 140 -12.29 21.56 -19.66
CA GLY A 140 -10.84 21.62 -19.48
C GLY A 140 -10.41 21.89 -18.04
N ASP A 141 -11.04 21.25 -17.05
CA ASP A 141 -10.60 21.35 -15.66
C ASP A 141 -9.12 20.93 -15.54
N PRO A 142 -8.22 21.78 -15.01
CA PRO A 142 -6.79 21.49 -14.90
C PRO A 142 -6.45 20.30 -13.99
N LYS A 143 -7.42 19.76 -13.24
CA LYS A 143 -7.26 18.55 -12.42
C LYS A 143 -7.63 17.26 -13.16
N TRP A 144 -8.25 17.38 -14.33
CA TRP A 144 -8.62 16.24 -15.15
C TRP A 144 -7.39 15.70 -15.89
N VAL A 145 -7.18 14.39 -15.82
CA VAL A 145 -6.03 13.74 -16.45
C VAL A 145 -6.49 12.53 -17.26
N VAL A 146 -6.03 12.46 -18.51
CA VAL A 146 -6.20 11.33 -19.43
C VAL A 146 -4.83 11.04 -20.06
N MET A 147 -4.36 9.80 -19.97
CA MET A 147 -3.07 9.36 -20.52
C MET A 147 -3.22 8.37 -21.70
N GLY A 148 -4.44 8.18 -22.20
CA GLY A 148 -4.69 7.33 -23.38
C GLY A 148 -4.31 8.01 -24.69
N ASP A 149 -3.99 7.21 -25.71
CA ASP A 149 -3.69 7.71 -27.05
C ASP A 149 -4.88 8.51 -27.59
N ALA A 150 -4.62 9.76 -27.98
CA ALA A 150 -5.58 10.64 -28.66
C ALA A 150 -6.05 10.09 -30.04
N SER A 151 -5.54 8.93 -30.48
CA SER A 151 -5.91 8.26 -31.72
C SER A 151 -7.09 7.29 -31.60
N VAL A 152 -7.70 7.13 -30.42
CA VAL A 152 -8.85 6.23 -30.18
C VAL A 152 -10.13 7.02 -29.85
N LEU A 153 -10.27 8.24 -30.38
CA LEU A 153 -11.57 8.91 -30.47
C LEU A 153 -12.06 8.82 -31.92
N PRO A 154 -13.21 8.16 -32.19
CA PRO A 154 -13.90 8.31 -33.48
C PRO A 154 -14.46 9.71 -33.67
#